data_AF-A0AAW8VZE3-F1
#
_entry.id   AF-A0AAW8VZE3-F1
#
_cell.length_a   1.000
_cell.length_b   1.000
_cell.length_c   1.000
_cell.angle_alpha   90.00
_cell.angle_beta   90.00
_cell.angle_gamma   90.00
#
_symmetry.space_group_name_H-M   'P 1'
#
loop_
_entity.id
_entity.type
_entity.pdbx_description
1 polymer ?
#
loop_
_entity_poly.entity_id
_entity_poly.type
_entity_poly.pdbx_seq_one_letter_code
_entity_poly.pdbx_strand_id
1 'polypeptide(L)'
;MVFDWRYAFHSFWFLLTYMILLSTSVFLDLGQGMALGTIGALMVVDGLFTHNYPYFNRVDREGIAIVASICAFAVLTLAAGGVSTAWSSLVWDLLAFALAALGGTIDGCLARPTQLDPGDTRRVLIAEGRLVKDSLRFS
;
A
#
# COMPACT_ATOMS: atom_id res chain seq x y z
N MET A 1 1.22 22.46 2.37
CA MET A 1 1.51 21.02 2.30
C MET A 1 2.74 20.83 1.44
N VAL A 2 3.71 20.03 1.89
CA VAL A 2 4.88 19.65 1.06
C VAL A 2 4.56 18.27 0.51
N PHE A 3 4.46 18.15 -0.81
CA PHE A 3 4.21 16.87 -1.46
C PHE A 3 5.44 15.98 -1.37
N ASP A 4 5.29 14.78 -0.81
CA ASP A 4 6.37 13.79 -0.77
C ASP A 4 6.27 12.82 -1.95
N TRP A 5 6.97 13.15 -3.04
CA TRP A 5 6.95 12.37 -4.27
C TRP A 5 7.52 10.95 -4.12
N ARG A 6 8.47 10.75 -3.19
CA ARG A 6 9.11 9.44 -2.96
C ARG A 6 8.11 8.49 -2.32
N TYR A 7 7.37 9.01 -1.36
CA TYR A 7 6.29 8.30 -0.70
C TYR A 7 5.10 8.06 -1.64
N ALA A 8 4.73 9.07 -2.43
CA ALA A 8 3.69 8.96 -3.44
C ALA A 8 3.98 7.84 -4.46
N PHE A 9 5.21 7.80 -4.96
CA PHE A 9 5.65 6.80 -5.91
C PHE A 9 5.64 5.39 -5.32
N HIS A 10 6.07 5.23 -4.05
CA HIS A 10 5.98 3.96 -3.36
C HIS A 10 4.53 3.50 -3.19
N SER A 11 3.65 4.38 -2.71
CA SER A 11 2.24 4.03 -2.53
C SER A 11 1.55 3.70 -3.86
N PHE A 12 1.86 4.42 -4.94
CA PHE A 12 1.41 4.08 -6.29
C PHE A 12 1.75 2.63 -6.65
N TRP A 13 3.02 2.21 -6.52
CA TRP A 13 3.42 0.84 -6.86
C TRP A 13 2.77 -0.21 -5.98
N PHE A 14 2.59 0.11 -4.70
CA PHE A 14 1.90 -0.78 -3.78
C PHE A 14 0.43 -0.99 -4.18
N LEU A 15 -0.30 0.10 -4.43
CA LEU A 15 -1.70 0.06 -4.85
C LEU A 15 -1.85 -0.61 -6.21
N LEU A 16 -0.92 -0.37 -7.13
CA LEU A 16 -0.93 -1.01 -8.45
C LEU A 16 -0.71 -2.53 -8.32
N THR A 17 0.24 -2.95 -7.48
CA THR A 17 0.49 -4.38 -7.20
C THR A 17 -0.75 -5.04 -6.61
N TYR A 18 -1.44 -4.35 -5.69
CA TYR A 18 -2.70 -4.83 -5.12
C TYR A 18 -3.77 -5.00 -6.20
N MET A 19 -3.93 -4.03 -7.09
CA MET A 19 -4.91 -4.10 -8.19
C MET A 19 -4.60 -5.22 -9.19
N ILE A 20 -3.34 -5.44 -9.54
CA ILE A 20 -2.92 -6.53 -10.45
C ILE A 20 -3.24 -7.89 -9.84
N LEU A 21 -2.87 -8.11 -8.58
CA LEU A 21 -3.07 -9.40 -7.93
C LEU A 21 -4.55 -9.68 -7.66
N LEU A 22 -5.30 -8.64 -7.30
CA LEU A 22 -6.75 -8.74 -7.20
C LEU A 22 -7.40 -9.05 -8.54
N SER A 23 -7.05 -8.31 -9.59
CA SER A 23 -7.52 -8.54 -10.97
C SER A 23 -7.29 -10.00 -11.34
N THR A 24 -6.10 -10.53 -11.06
CA THR A 24 -5.75 -11.95 -11.28
C THR A 24 -6.68 -12.90 -10.52
N SER A 25 -7.04 -12.59 -9.27
CA SER A 25 -7.97 -13.41 -8.48
C SER A 25 -9.41 -13.41 -9.02
N VAL A 26 -9.84 -12.30 -9.65
CA VAL A 26 -11.17 -12.15 -10.27
C VAL A 26 -11.22 -12.83 -11.63
N PHE A 27 -10.23 -12.61 -12.50
CA PHE A 27 -10.22 -13.14 -13.87
C PHE A 27 -9.96 -14.64 -13.97
N LEU A 28 -9.29 -15.23 -12.97
CA LEU A 28 -9.03 -16.67 -12.94
C LEU A 28 -10.11 -17.47 -12.19
N ASP A 29 -11.17 -16.81 -11.72
CA ASP A 29 -12.29 -17.40 -10.96
C ASP A 29 -11.81 -18.29 -9.79
N LEU A 30 -10.73 -17.88 -9.13
CA LEU A 30 -10.05 -18.65 -8.09
C LEU A 30 -10.79 -18.63 -6.73
N GLY A 31 -11.99 -18.06 -6.71
CA GLY A 31 -12.85 -17.93 -5.55
C GLY A 31 -12.42 -16.85 -4.55
N GLN A 32 -13.35 -16.46 -3.68
CA GLN A 32 -13.15 -15.40 -2.67
C GLN A 32 -11.97 -15.68 -1.71
N GLY A 33 -11.64 -16.95 -1.47
CA GLY A 33 -10.53 -17.34 -0.60
C GLY A 33 -9.15 -16.93 -1.13
N MET A 34 -8.95 -16.96 -2.45
CA MET A 34 -7.69 -16.52 -3.08
C MET A 34 -7.54 -15.00 -3.09
N ALA A 35 -8.64 -14.26 -3.29
CA ALA A 35 -8.66 -12.82 -3.14
C ALA A 35 -8.29 -12.40 -1.70
N LEU A 36 -8.92 -13.02 -0.69
CA LEU A 36 -8.60 -12.76 0.73
C LEU A 36 -7.17 -13.18 1.08
N GLY A 37 -6.69 -14.32 0.57
CA GLY A 37 -5.30 -14.77 0.75
C GLY A 37 -4.28 -13.81 0.16
N THR A 38 -4.58 -13.24 -1.00
CA THR A 38 -3.74 -12.22 -1.68
C THR A 38 -3.67 -10.94 -0.85
N ILE A 39 -4.81 -10.46 -0.36
CA ILE A 39 -4.88 -9.27 0.53
C ILE A 39 -4.04 -9.51 1.78
N GLY A 40 -4.21 -10.68 2.42
CA GLY A 40 -3.46 -11.05 3.62
C GLY A 40 -1.94 -11.13 3.36
N ALA A 41 -1.52 -11.78 2.28
CA ALA A 41 -0.11 -11.87 1.91
C ALA A 41 0.51 -10.47 1.67
N LEU A 42 -0.22 -9.57 1.00
CA LEU A 42 0.23 -8.20 0.79
C LEU A 42 0.34 -7.41 2.08
N MET A 43 -0.61 -7.55 3.02
CA MET A 43 -0.51 -6.92 4.33
C MET A 43 0.73 -7.40 5.10
N VAL A 44 1.08 -8.68 5.00
CA VAL A 44 2.30 -9.22 5.62
C VAL A 44 3.55 -8.65 4.95
N VAL A 45 3.61 -8.62 3.62
CA VAL A 45 4.74 -8.05 2.88
C VAL A 45 4.91 -6.56 3.19
N ASP A 46 3.81 -5.79 3.23
CA ASP A 46 3.82 -4.38 3.60
C ASP A 46 4.31 -4.18 5.05
N GLY A 47 3.81 -4.98 5.99
CA GLY A 47 4.27 -4.96 7.39
C GLY A 47 5.76 -5.26 7.53
N LEU A 48 6.27 -6.28 6.82
CA LEU A 48 7.69 -6.61 6.82
C LEU A 48 8.53 -5.51 6.15
N PHE A 49 8.05 -4.93 5.06
CA PHE A 49 8.76 -3.86 4.36
C PHE A 49 8.84 -2.59 5.21
N THR A 50 7.71 -2.13 5.75
CA THR A 50 7.64 -0.96 6.63
C THR A 50 8.42 -1.15 7.92
N HIS A 51 8.51 -2.38 8.44
CA HIS A 51 9.40 -2.70 9.55
C HIS A 51 10.88 -2.53 9.17
N ASN A 52 11.29 -2.96 7.98
CA ASN A 52 12.70 -2.87 7.55
C ASN A 52 13.09 -1.47 7.03
N TYR A 53 12.14 -0.72 6.50
CA TYR A 53 12.31 0.62 5.93
C TYR A 53 11.34 1.61 6.60
N PRO A 54 11.72 2.18 7.77
CA PRO A 54 10.81 2.99 8.59
C PRO A 54 10.32 4.27 7.91
N TYR A 55 11.03 4.77 6.90
CA TYR A 55 10.56 5.88 6.06
C TYR A 55 9.17 5.64 5.46
N PHE A 56 8.89 4.39 5.06
CA PHE A 56 7.63 4.02 4.42
C PHE A 56 6.55 3.60 5.42
N ASN A 57 6.79 3.70 6.74
CA ASN A 57 5.80 3.31 7.73
C ASN A 57 4.51 4.14 7.60
N ARG A 58 3.49 3.51 7.02
CA ARG A 58 2.16 4.07 6.77
C ARG A 58 1.46 4.59 8.02
N VAL A 59 1.59 3.90 9.14
CA VAL A 59 0.94 4.30 10.39
C VAL A 59 1.55 5.60 10.90
N ASP A 60 2.87 5.72 10.85
CA ASP A 60 3.57 6.93 11.30
C ASP A 60 3.38 8.10 10.32
N ARG A 61 3.36 7.79 9.02
CA ARG A 61 3.33 8.77 7.92
C ARG A 61 1.94 9.28 7.62
N GLU A 62 0.91 8.44 7.67
CA GLU A 62 -0.47 8.80 7.31
C GLU A 62 -1.46 8.71 8.49
N GLY A 63 -1.15 7.94 9.54
CA GLY A 63 -2.03 7.74 10.69
C GLY A 63 -3.26 6.89 10.37
N ILE A 64 -4.38 7.15 11.05
CA ILE A 64 -5.65 6.41 10.91
C ILE A 64 -6.23 6.49 9.48
N ALA A 65 -5.82 7.50 8.69
CA ALA A 65 -6.24 7.66 7.30
C ALA A 65 -5.92 6.43 6.44
N ILE A 66 -4.86 5.69 6.77
CA ILE A 66 -4.49 4.45 6.08
C ILE A 66 -5.59 3.40 6.11
N VAL A 67 -6.33 3.31 7.22
CA VAL A 67 -7.41 2.34 7.41
C VAL A 67 -8.58 2.68 6.49
N ALA A 68 -8.89 3.97 6.34
CA ALA A 68 -9.92 4.42 5.42
C ALA A 68 -9.54 4.15 3.96
N SER A 69 -8.27 4.39 3.58
CA SER A 69 -7.78 4.13 2.22
C SER A 69 -7.80 2.64 1.87
N ILE A 70 -7.31 1.77 2.77
CA ILE A 70 -7.32 0.30 2.57
C ILE A 70 -8.77 -0.22 2.52
N CYS A 71 -9.65 0.25 3.41
CA CYS A 71 -11.06 -0.14 3.39
C CYS A 71 -11.78 0.32 2.13
N ALA A 72 -11.56 1.56 1.68
CA ALA A 72 -12.14 2.06 0.43
C ALA A 72 -11.65 1.24 -0.78
N PHE A 73 -10.38 0.86 -0.79
CA PHE A 73 -9.81 0.02 -1.83
C PHE A 73 -10.41 -1.38 -1.84
N ALA A 74 -10.58 -2.01 -0.68
CA ALA A 74 -11.26 -3.30 -0.53
C ALA A 74 -12.74 -3.25 -0.96
N VAL A 75 -13.44 -2.14 -0.72
CA VAL A 75 -14.82 -1.94 -1.19
C VAL A 75 -14.89 -1.78 -2.71
N LEU A 76 -14.02 -0.95 -3.31
CA LEU A 76 -13.96 -0.78 -4.77
C LEU A 76 -13.61 -2.09 -5.48
N THR A 77 -12.71 -2.85 -4.88
CA THR A 77 -12.33 -4.20 -5.27
C THR A 77 -13.51 -5.18 -5.29
N LEU A 78 -14.32 -5.20 -4.24
CA LEU A 78 -15.51 -6.05 -4.16
C LEU A 78 -16.60 -5.59 -5.12
N ALA A 79 -16.75 -4.27 -5.28
CA ALA A 79 -17.69 -3.66 -6.22
C ALA A 79 -17.31 -3.96 -7.69
N ALA A 80 -16.01 -4.03 -8.01
CA ALA A 80 -15.51 -4.38 -9.33
C ALA A 80 -15.97 -5.78 -9.80
N GLY A 81 -16.13 -6.74 -8.89
CA GLY A 81 -16.71 -8.05 -9.21
C GLY A 81 -18.19 -7.99 -9.67
N GLY A 82 -18.91 -6.91 -9.35
CA GLY A 82 -20.28 -6.65 -9.79
C GLY A 82 -20.38 -5.76 -11.05
N VAL A 83 -19.30 -5.09 -11.44
CA VAL A 83 -19.23 -4.29 -12.67
C VAL A 83 -18.83 -5.22 -13.80
N SER A 84 -19.84 -5.71 -14.52
CA SER A 84 -19.77 -6.47 -15.79
C SER A 84 -18.37 -6.86 -16.28
N THR A 85 -18.09 -8.16 -16.34
CA THR A 85 -16.92 -8.75 -17.02
C THR A 85 -16.85 -8.45 -18.52
N ALA A 86 -17.79 -7.67 -19.08
CA ALA A 86 -17.82 -7.28 -20.49
C ALA A 86 -16.75 -6.24 -20.86
N TRP A 87 -16.09 -5.60 -19.89
CA TRP A 87 -14.99 -4.69 -20.17
C TRP A 87 -13.71 -5.46 -20.51
N SER A 88 -12.99 -5.00 -21.53
CA SER A 88 -11.72 -5.60 -21.94
C SER A 88 -10.66 -5.45 -20.85
N SER A 89 -9.67 -6.35 -20.84
CA SER A 89 -8.55 -6.30 -19.89
C SER A 89 -7.83 -4.95 -19.89
N LEU A 90 -7.71 -4.30 -21.05
CA LEU A 90 -7.08 -2.99 -21.18
C LEU A 90 -7.82 -1.89 -20.41
N VAL A 91 -9.15 -1.93 -20.37
CA VAL A 91 -9.96 -0.98 -19.59
C VAL A 91 -9.73 -1.20 -18.11
N TRP A 92 -9.65 -2.46 -17.68
CA TRP A 92 -9.34 -2.82 -16.30
C TRP A 92 -7.94 -2.39 -15.88
N ASP A 93 -6.93 -2.62 -16.72
CA ASP A 93 -5.55 -2.21 -16.48
C ASP A 93 -5.44 -0.67 -16.37
N LEU A 94 -6.14 0.06 -17.24
CA LEU A 94 -6.17 1.52 -17.20
C LEU A 94 -6.84 2.04 -15.93
N LEU A 95 -7.95 1.44 -15.50
CA LEU A 95 -8.63 1.81 -14.26
C LEU A 95 -7.78 1.51 -13.03
N ALA A 96 -7.16 0.33 -12.98
CA ALA A 96 -6.22 -0.05 -11.93
C ALA A 96 -5.07 0.94 -11.83
N PHE A 97 -4.47 1.30 -12.97
CA PHE A 97 -3.41 2.30 -13.03
C PHE A 97 -3.88 3.68 -12.55
N ALA A 98 -5.03 4.15 -13.03
CA ALA A 98 -5.57 5.45 -12.67
C ALA A 98 -5.90 5.55 -11.17
N LEU A 99 -6.50 4.50 -10.60
CA LEU A 99 -6.81 4.42 -9.17
C LEU A 99 -5.53 4.37 -8.32
N ALA A 100 -4.54 3.58 -8.72
CA ALA A 100 -3.25 3.54 -8.04
C ALA A 100 -2.53 4.89 -8.11
N ALA A 101 -2.58 5.58 -9.24
CA ALA A 101 -1.96 6.90 -9.44
C ALA A 101 -2.62 7.98 -8.58
N LEU A 102 -3.95 7.98 -8.50
CA LEU A 102 -4.72 8.86 -7.64
C LEU A 102 -4.42 8.58 -6.16
N GLY A 103 -4.46 7.32 -5.74
CA GLY A 103 -4.16 6.92 -4.36
C GLY A 103 -2.74 7.32 -3.96
N GLY A 104 -1.74 6.99 -4.78
CA GLY A 104 -0.35 7.38 -4.52
C GLY A 104 -0.17 8.90 -4.40
N THR A 105 -0.88 9.68 -5.24
CA THR A 105 -0.83 11.14 -5.18
C THR A 105 -1.46 11.68 -3.89
N ILE A 106 -2.61 11.14 -3.49
CA ILE A 106 -3.28 11.50 -2.22
C ILE A 106 -2.35 11.18 -1.05
N ASP A 107 -1.77 9.99 -1.01
CA ASP A 107 -0.87 9.57 0.07
C ASP A 107 0.38 10.46 0.13
N GLY A 108 0.94 10.84 -1.01
CA GLY A 108 2.04 11.82 -1.07
C GLY A 108 1.69 13.21 -0.56
N CYS A 109 0.42 13.62 -0.67
CA CYS A 109 -0.07 14.88 -0.11
C CYS A 109 -0.34 14.79 1.40
N LEU A 110 -0.77 13.62 1.88
CA LEU A 110 -1.12 13.36 3.27
C LEU A 110 0.08 12.93 4.13
N ALA A 111 1.16 12.48 3.50
CA ALA A 111 2.37 12.04 4.18
C ALA A 111 2.94 13.12 5.11
N ARG A 112 3.04 12.79 6.40
CA ARG A 112 3.65 13.64 7.41
C ARG A 112 5.15 13.77 7.17
N PRO A 113 5.73 14.97 7.34
CA PRO A 113 7.17 15.16 7.19
C PRO A 113 7.98 14.21 8.08
N THR A 114 9.10 13.71 7.56
CA THR A 114 10.04 12.87 8.30
C THR A 114 11.48 13.29 8.00
N GLN A 115 12.40 13.01 8.93
CA GLN A 115 13.84 13.20 8.75
C GLN A 115 14.54 11.92 8.30
N LEU A 116 13.79 10.84 8.12
CA LEU A 116 14.32 9.57 7.60
C LEU A 116 14.53 9.69 6.10
N ASP A 117 15.58 9.06 5.59
CA ASP A 117 15.74 8.87 4.16
C ASP A 117 15.12 7.53 3.70
N PRO A 118 14.64 7.43 2.44
CA PRO A 118 14.06 6.19 1.92
C PRO A 118 15.00 4.98 1.96
N GLY A 119 16.31 5.23 1.92
CA GLY A 119 17.35 4.20 2.00
C GLY A 119 17.71 3.77 3.42
N ASP A 120 17.24 4.51 4.44
CA ASP A 120 17.54 4.23 5.82
C ASP A 120 16.83 2.95 6.26
N THR A 121 17.60 1.87 6.36
CA THR A 121 17.08 0.62 6.93
C THR A 121 16.98 0.73 8.45
N ARG A 122 16.02 0.02 9.04
CA ARG A 122 15.86 -0.06 10.49
C ARG A 122 17.14 -0.47 11.22
N ARG A 123 17.93 -1.37 10.62
CA ARG A 123 19.23 -1.80 11.18
C ARG A 123 20.23 -0.65 11.26
N VAL A 124 20.34 0.16 10.21
CA VAL A 124 21.23 1.33 10.17
C VAL A 124 20.77 2.37 11.19
N LEU A 125 19.48 2.68 11.23
CA LEU A 125 18.93 3.64 12.18
C LEU A 125 19.11 3.22 13.64
N ILE A 126 19.03 1.93 13.95
CA ILE A 126 19.35 1.40 15.29
C ILE A 126 20.86 1.52 15.58
N ALA A 127 21.71 1.20 14.61
CA ALA A 127 23.16 1.32 14.77
C ALA A 127 23.62 2.77 14.99
N GLU A 128 22.93 3.73 14.35
CA GLU A 128 23.14 5.17 14.51
C GLU A 128 22.48 5.74 15.79
N GLY A 129 21.73 4.94 16.55
CA GLY A 129 21.00 5.39 17.74
C GLY A 129 19.79 6.30 17.43
N ARG A 130 19.40 6.43 16.16
CA ARG A 130 18.23 7.22 15.71
C ARG A 130 16.91 6.50 15.97
N LEU A 131 16.96 5.18 16.21
CA LEU A 131 15.84 4.39 16.73
C LEU A 131 16.25 3.73 18.05
N VAL A 132 15.48 3.97 19.11
CA VAL A 132 15.69 3.32 20.41
C VAL A 132 15.31 1.84 20.29
N LYS A 133 16.19 0.97 20.79
CA LYS A 133 16.08 -0.50 20.78
C LYS A 133 14.77 -1.02 21.43
N ASP A 134 14.11 -0.20 22.24
CA ASP A 134 12.93 -0.54 23.06
C ASP A 134 11.57 -0.48 22.33
N SER A 135 11.52 -0.05 21.06
CA SER A 135 10.33 -0.26 20.21
C SER A 135 10.04 -1.74 19.92
N LEU A 136 10.89 -2.67 20.40
CA LEU A 136 10.74 -4.13 20.28
C LEU A 136 9.98 -4.80 21.44
N ARG A 137 9.45 -4.05 22.42
CA ARG A 137 8.75 -4.66 23.57
C ARG A 137 7.22 -4.53 23.58
N PHE A 138 6.63 -3.76 22.69
CA PHE A 138 5.17 -3.67 22.57
C PHE A 138 4.74 -3.52 21.10
N SER A 139 4.62 -4.67 20.42
CA SER A 139 3.56 -4.94 19.44
C SER A 139 3.33 -6.44 19.39
#